data_AF-A0A2E7D081-F1
#
_entry.id   AF-A0A2E7D081-F1
#
_cell.length_a   1.000
_cell.length_b   1.000
_cell.length_c   1.000
_cell.angle_alpha   90.00
_cell.angle_beta   90.00
_cell.angle_gamma   90.00
#
_symmetry.space_group_name_H-M   'P 1'
#
loop_
_entity.id
_entity.type
_entity.pdbx_description
1 polymer ?
#
loop_
_entity_poly.entity_id
_entity_poly.type
_entity_poly.pdbx_seq_one_letter_code
_entity_poly.pdbx_strand_id
1 'polypeptide(L)'
;MSQQDEFVREFLVESREGLEQLDNDLVALEENPSGTARLDSAFRSLHTIKGNSGFLAFHRLGEIAHAGEALLQRLRSGEIRLNSKITDALLDAVDAIRQMLQTIEQTGGEGDERFEALESRLNQLAEEDNDWAEDSKSDEPAEAKAEGSGSAIPLPAVVPGVQEAVEMPQTALAPKANRAEVKETFDKEPREEQEEATPVSR
;
A
#
# COMPACT_ATOMS: atom_id res chain seq x y z
N MET A 1 24.82 -10.11 -17.23
CA MET A 1 23.72 -9.60 -16.40
C MET A 1 23.81 -10.31 -15.07
N SER A 2 23.88 -9.55 -14.00
CA SER A 2 23.89 -10.09 -12.64
C SER A 2 22.51 -10.61 -12.27
N GLN A 3 22.41 -11.48 -11.26
CA GLN A 3 21.12 -11.92 -10.71
C GLN A 3 20.31 -10.74 -10.16
N GLN A 4 20.99 -9.73 -9.62
CA GLN A 4 20.36 -8.48 -9.19
C GLN A 4 19.70 -7.75 -10.38
N ASP A 5 20.35 -7.71 -11.54
CA ASP A 5 19.81 -7.06 -12.74
C ASP A 5 18.56 -7.79 -13.29
N GLU A 6 18.37 -9.07 -12.96
CA GLU A 6 17.19 -9.85 -13.30
C GLU A 6 16.03 -9.51 -12.37
N PHE A 7 16.26 -9.51 -11.05
CA PHE A 7 15.25 -9.08 -10.07
C PHE A 7 14.78 -7.65 -10.29
N VAL A 8 15.70 -6.72 -10.62
CA VAL A 8 15.34 -5.34 -10.94
C VAL A 8 14.45 -5.27 -12.19
N ARG A 9 14.72 -6.09 -13.23
CA ARG A 9 13.89 -6.10 -14.44
C ARG A 9 12.49 -6.67 -14.20
N GLU A 10 12.38 -7.75 -13.45
CA GLU A 10 11.08 -8.32 -13.06
C GLU A 10 10.29 -7.31 -12.24
N PHE A 11 10.93 -6.68 -11.24
CA PHE A 11 10.34 -5.62 -10.44
C PHE A 11 9.84 -4.43 -11.29
N LEU A 12 10.62 -3.98 -12.28
CA LEU A 12 10.22 -2.88 -13.15
C LEU A 12 8.97 -3.22 -13.98
N VAL A 13 8.86 -4.46 -14.46
CA VAL A 13 7.69 -4.94 -15.20
C VAL A 13 6.47 -4.99 -14.29
N GLU A 14 6.56 -5.69 -13.16
CA GLU A 14 5.44 -5.83 -12.21
C GLU A 14 4.97 -4.48 -11.67
N SER A 15 5.91 -3.57 -11.37
CA SER A 15 5.57 -2.25 -10.83
C SER A 15 4.85 -1.37 -11.85
N ARG A 16 5.18 -1.49 -13.14
CA ARG A 16 4.47 -0.77 -14.21
C ARG A 16 3.04 -1.27 -14.37
N GLU A 17 2.86 -2.59 -14.39
CA GLU A 17 1.53 -3.20 -14.44
C GLU A 17 0.70 -2.82 -13.21
N GLY A 18 1.31 -2.83 -12.02
CA GLY A 18 0.69 -2.38 -10.77
C GLY A 18 0.29 -0.91 -10.81
N LEU A 19 1.12 -0.03 -11.37
CA LEU A 19 0.82 1.40 -11.52
C LEU A 19 -0.28 1.66 -12.55
N GLU A 20 -0.30 0.94 -13.67
CA GLU A 20 -1.39 1.03 -14.64
C GLU A 20 -2.72 0.62 -14.01
N GLN A 21 -2.73 -0.45 -13.20
CA GLN A 21 -3.92 -0.87 -12.47
C GLN A 21 -4.34 0.18 -11.42
N LEU A 22 -3.39 0.73 -10.68
CA LEU A 22 -3.64 1.78 -9.68
C LEU A 22 -4.26 3.02 -10.32
N ASP A 23 -3.70 3.50 -11.43
CA ASP A 23 -4.19 4.67 -12.17
C ASP A 23 -5.65 4.47 -12.64
N ASN A 24 -5.94 3.31 -13.23
CA ASN A 24 -7.30 2.95 -13.64
C ASN A 24 -8.28 2.86 -12.46
N ASP A 25 -7.82 2.38 -11.31
CA ASP A 25 -8.65 2.30 -10.10
C ASP A 25 -8.93 3.69 -9.53
N LEU A 26 -7.95 4.59 -9.53
CA LEU A 26 -8.12 5.98 -9.08
C LEU A 26 -9.12 6.75 -9.96
N VAL A 27 -9.01 6.62 -11.29
CA VAL A 27 -9.97 7.22 -12.23
C VAL A 27 -11.38 6.65 -12.02
N ALA A 28 -11.53 5.33 -11.85
CA ALA A 28 -12.83 4.72 -11.59
C ALA A 28 -13.44 5.15 -10.23
N LEU A 29 -12.59 5.47 -9.25
CA LEU A 29 -13.01 5.98 -7.96
C LEU A 29 -13.51 7.42 -8.00
N GLU A 30 -13.18 8.21 -9.04
CA GLU A 30 -13.79 9.54 -9.23
C GLU A 30 -15.29 9.44 -9.48
N GLU A 31 -15.73 8.44 -10.26
CA GLU A 31 -17.14 8.19 -10.54
C GLU A 31 -17.85 7.50 -9.35
N ASN A 32 -17.15 6.62 -8.65
CA ASN A 32 -17.69 5.89 -7.49
C ASN A 32 -16.70 5.91 -6.29
N PRO A 33 -16.70 7.00 -5.49
CA PRO A 33 -15.75 7.20 -4.39
C PRO A 33 -15.84 6.16 -3.26
N SER A 34 -16.95 5.40 -3.20
CA SER A 34 -17.18 4.36 -2.18
C SER A 34 -16.94 2.94 -2.71
N GLY A 35 -16.34 2.80 -3.89
CA GLY A 35 -16.03 1.53 -4.53
C GLY A 35 -14.95 0.74 -3.80
N THR A 36 -15.33 -0.03 -2.76
CA THR A 36 -14.40 -0.79 -1.90
C THR A 36 -13.46 -1.72 -2.68
N ALA A 37 -13.96 -2.40 -3.71
CA ALA A 37 -13.13 -3.29 -4.55
C ALA A 37 -12.00 -2.54 -5.27
N ARG A 38 -12.24 -1.29 -5.68
CA ARG A 38 -11.23 -0.43 -6.34
C ARG A 38 -10.22 0.09 -5.32
N LEU A 39 -10.67 0.51 -4.15
CA LEU A 39 -9.77 0.89 -3.05
C LEU A 39 -8.87 -0.27 -2.60
N ASP A 40 -9.42 -1.49 -2.49
CA ASP A 40 -8.66 -2.70 -2.16
C ASP A 40 -7.62 -3.04 -3.23
N SER A 41 -7.98 -2.91 -4.50
CA SER A 41 -7.08 -3.12 -5.64
C SER A 41 -5.95 -2.10 -5.65
N ALA A 42 -6.28 -0.80 -5.58
CA ALA A 42 -5.32 0.30 -5.49
C ALA A 42 -4.32 0.12 -4.34
N PHE A 43 -4.82 -0.24 -3.15
CA PHE A 43 -3.97 -0.50 -1.98
C PHE A 43 -3.00 -1.66 -2.21
N ARG A 44 -3.46 -2.76 -2.82
CA ARG A 44 -2.60 -3.91 -3.12
C ARG A 44 -1.48 -3.54 -4.10
N SER A 45 -1.77 -2.72 -5.12
CA SER A 45 -0.75 -2.24 -6.05
C SER A 45 0.38 -1.50 -5.33
N LEU A 46 0.05 -0.51 -4.48
CA LEU A 46 1.08 0.20 -3.70
C LEU A 46 1.77 -0.70 -2.67
N HIS A 47 1.04 -1.60 -2.01
CA HIS A 47 1.62 -2.51 -1.03
C HIS A 47 2.68 -3.44 -1.63
N THR A 48 2.42 -3.97 -2.83
CA THR A 48 3.37 -4.79 -3.58
C THR A 48 4.59 -3.96 -4.01
N ILE A 49 4.39 -2.77 -4.56
CA ILE A 49 5.49 -1.88 -4.96
C ILE A 49 6.38 -1.53 -3.75
N LYS A 50 5.78 -1.17 -2.61
CA LYS A 50 6.50 -0.90 -1.36
C LYS A 50 7.32 -2.12 -0.91
N GLY A 51 6.69 -3.30 -0.88
CA GLY A 51 7.34 -4.54 -0.47
C GLY A 51 8.56 -4.88 -1.32
N ASN A 52 8.41 -4.80 -2.64
CA ASN A 52 9.49 -5.10 -3.58
C ASN A 52 10.60 -4.03 -3.55
N SER A 53 10.23 -2.76 -3.37
CA SER A 53 11.21 -1.66 -3.21
C SER A 53 12.08 -1.86 -1.98
N GLY A 54 11.51 -2.31 -0.86
CA GLY A 54 12.25 -2.65 0.35
C GLY A 54 13.24 -3.81 0.15
N PHE A 55 12.83 -4.85 -0.60
CA PHE A 55 13.72 -5.98 -0.94
C PHE A 55 14.91 -5.55 -1.81
N LEU A 56 14.69 -4.63 -2.75
CA LEU A 56 15.73 -4.13 -3.66
C LEU A 56 16.53 -2.93 -3.12
N ALA A 57 16.29 -2.52 -1.87
CA ALA A 57 16.89 -1.35 -1.23
C ALA A 57 16.63 -0.02 -1.98
N PHE A 58 15.49 0.06 -2.65
CA PHE A 58 14.96 1.28 -3.25
C PHE A 58 14.17 2.06 -2.19
N HIS A 59 14.91 2.73 -1.31
CA HIS A 59 14.36 3.39 -0.13
C HIS A 59 13.47 4.58 -0.48
N ARG A 60 13.89 5.44 -1.42
CA ARG A 60 13.14 6.66 -1.77
C ARG A 60 11.81 6.30 -2.43
N LEU A 61 11.82 5.27 -3.27
CA LEU A 61 10.62 4.72 -3.90
C LEU A 61 9.69 4.10 -2.85
N GLY A 62 10.26 3.38 -1.89
CA GLY A 62 9.53 2.81 -0.77
C GLY A 62 8.83 3.87 0.09
N GLU A 63 9.44 5.03 0.31
CA GLU A 63 8.86 6.14 1.08
C GLU A 63 7.59 6.70 0.42
N ILE A 64 7.63 6.97 -0.89
CA ILE A 64 6.44 7.46 -1.62
C ILE A 64 5.35 6.40 -1.70
N ALA A 65 5.70 5.14 -1.97
CA ALA A 65 4.73 4.05 -2.00
C ALA A 65 4.07 3.87 -0.62
N HIS A 66 4.84 4.01 0.46
CA HIS A 66 4.32 3.92 1.82
C HIS A 66 3.35 5.07 2.16
N ALA A 67 3.69 6.32 1.82
CA ALA A 67 2.82 7.46 2.06
C ALA A 67 1.48 7.33 1.31
N GLY A 68 1.51 6.89 0.05
CA GLY A 68 0.29 6.59 -0.72
C GLY A 68 -0.51 5.42 -0.14
N GLU A 69 0.16 4.35 0.30
CA GLU A 69 -0.49 3.21 0.95
C GLU A 69 -1.19 3.61 2.25
N ALA A 70 -0.58 4.46 3.07
CA ALA A 70 -1.15 4.95 4.32
C ALA A 70 -2.45 5.74 4.07
N LEU A 71 -2.46 6.59 3.05
CA LEU A 71 -3.66 7.34 2.65
C LEU A 71 -4.79 6.42 2.16
N LEU A 72 -4.46 5.45 1.30
CA LEU A 72 -5.42 4.44 0.84
C LEU A 72 -5.94 3.56 1.99
N GLN A 73 -5.11 3.27 3.00
CA GLN A 73 -5.52 2.50 4.16
C GLN A 73 -6.63 3.20 4.93
N ARG A 74 -6.56 4.52 5.12
CA ARG A 74 -7.61 5.30 5.79
C ARG A 74 -8.90 5.40 4.98
N LEU A 75 -8.78 5.51 3.66
CA LEU A 75 -9.93 5.44 2.76
C LEU A 75 -10.64 4.08 2.88
N ARG A 76 -9.87 2.98 2.93
CA ARG A 76 -10.38 1.62 3.06
C ARG A 76 -11.02 1.33 4.41
N SER A 77 -10.46 1.85 5.50
CA SER A 77 -11.07 1.74 6.83
C SER A 77 -12.30 2.64 6.98
N GLY A 78 -12.54 3.55 6.04
CA GLY A 78 -13.66 4.48 6.05
C GLY A 78 -13.47 5.63 7.05
N GLU A 79 -12.26 5.80 7.58
CA GLU A 79 -11.86 6.91 8.47
C GLU A 79 -11.95 8.26 7.76
N ILE A 80 -11.64 8.30 6.47
CA ILE A 80 -11.77 9.48 5.62
C ILE A 80 -12.57 9.14 4.36
N ARG A 81 -13.07 10.17 3.67
CA ARG A 81 -13.76 10.04 2.38
C ARG A 81 -12.86 10.55 1.26
N LEU A 82 -12.91 9.85 0.13
CA LEU A 82 -12.22 10.27 -1.09
C LEU A 82 -12.82 11.60 -1.57
N ASN A 83 -11.94 12.53 -1.94
CA ASN A 83 -12.28 13.81 -2.54
C ASN A 83 -11.22 14.13 -3.61
N SER A 84 -11.46 15.17 -4.43
CA SER A 84 -10.54 15.53 -5.51
C SER A 84 -9.11 15.82 -5.03
N LYS A 85 -8.92 16.45 -3.86
CA LYS A 85 -7.56 16.73 -3.34
C LYS A 85 -6.77 15.45 -3.04
N ILE A 86 -7.45 14.42 -2.53
CA ILE A 86 -6.89 13.11 -2.24
C ILE A 86 -6.60 12.36 -3.55
N THR A 87 -7.55 12.35 -4.49
CA THR A 87 -7.33 11.73 -5.80
C THR A 87 -6.15 12.37 -6.52
N ASP A 88 -6.08 13.70 -6.58
CA ASP A 88 -4.97 14.44 -7.18
C ASP A 88 -3.63 14.06 -6.53
N ALA A 89 -3.58 13.99 -5.19
CA ALA A 89 -2.36 13.63 -4.49
C ALA A 89 -1.92 12.18 -4.76
N LEU A 90 -2.88 11.25 -4.91
CA LEU A 90 -2.59 9.86 -5.27
C LEU A 90 -2.11 9.74 -6.73
N LEU A 91 -2.67 10.51 -7.66
CA LEU A 91 -2.21 10.57 -9.05
C LEU A 91 -0.81 11.18 -9.14
N ASP A 92 -0.54 12.26 -8.40
CA ASP A 92 0.82 12.83 -8.26
C ASP A 92 1.82 11.77 -7.75
N ALA A 93 1.39 10.90 -6.82
CA ALA A 93 2.22 9.78 -6.34
C ALA A 93 2.48 8.74 -7.42
N VAL A 94 1.47 8.40 -8.23
CA VAL A 94 1.64 7.49 -9.37
C VAL A 94 2.70 8.04 -10.34
N ASP A 95 2.63 9.33 -10.67
CA ASP A 95 3.58 9.97 -11.58
C ASP A 95 5.01 10.02 -11.00
N ALA A 96 5.15 10.32 -9.72
CA ALA A 96 6.45 10.26 -9.03
C ALA A 96 7.05 8.86 -9.07
N ILE A 97 6.26 7.82 -8.76
CA ILE A 97 6.72 6.42 -8.82
C ILE A 97 7.11 6.05 -10.26
N ARG A 98 6.32 6.44 -11.28
CA ARG A 98 6.66 6.21 -12.70
C ARG A 98 8.02 6.82 -13.06
N GLN A 99 8.28 8.06 -12.64
CA GLN A 99 9.55 8.75 -12.87
C GLN A 99 10.74 8.04 -12.20
N MET A 100 10.54 7.58 -10.96
CA MET A 100 11.57 6.81 -10.23
C MET A 100 11.85 5.46 -10.91
N LEU A 101 10.83 4.72 -11.35
CA LEU A 101 11.02 3.46 -12.10
C LEU A 101 11.77 3.69 -13.41
N GLN A 102 11.51 4.79 -14.13
CA GLN A 102 12.29 5.15 -15.32
C GLN A 102 13.76 5.42 -14.98
N THR A 103 14.03 6.08 -13.86
CA THR A 103 15.40 6.35 -13.39
C THR A 103 16.14 5.05 -13.03
N ILE A 104 15.45 4.13 -12.35
CA ILE A 104 15.98 2.80 -12.02
C ILE A 104 16.29 2.00 -13.28
N GLU A 105 15.41 2.02 -14.28
CA GLU A 105 15.66 1.33 -15.56
C GLU A 105 16.89 1.88 -16.29
N GLN A 106 17.09 3.19 -16.28
CA GLN A 106 18.19 3.84 -17.00
C GLN A 106 19.54 3.73 -16.29
N THR A 107 19.54 3.75 -14.95
CA THR A 107 20.76 3.92 -14.15
C THR A 107 21.08 2.73 -13.25
N GLY A 108 20.11 1.84 -13.00
CA GLY A 108 20.20 0.79 -11.99
C GLY A 108 19.98 1.27 -10.55
N GLY A 109 19.64 2.55 -10.33
CA GLY A 109 19.37 3.12 -9.02
C GLY A 109 18.30 4.22 -9.03
N GLU A 110 17.92 4.71 -7.86
CA GLU A 110 16.78 5.63 -7.69
C GLU A 110 17.10 7.10 -8.04
N GLY A 111 18.34 7.41 -8.42
CA GLY A 111 18.79 8.79 -8.62
C GLY A 111 18.81 9.63 -7.35
N ASP A 112 18.87 10.95 -7.51
CA ASP A 112 18.96 11.92 -6.40
C ASP A 112 17.71 12.75 -6.15
N GLU A 113 16.69 12.58 -6.99
CA GLU A 113 15.43 13.27 -6.84
C GLU A 113 14.73 12.91 -5.53
N ARG A 114 14.05 13.90 -4.96
CA ARG A 114 13.34 13.83 -3.70
C ARG A 114 11.94 14.36 -3.94
N PHE A 115 10.95 13.61 -3.47
CA PHE A 115 9.54 13.98 -3.54
C PHE A 115 9.00 14.39 -2.17
N GLU A 116 9.85 15.03 -1.33
CA GLU A 116 9.54 15.39 0.07
C GLU A 116 8.24 16.20 0.21
N ALA A 117 7.99 17.14 -0.69
CA ALA A 117 6.76 17.95 -0.67
C ALA A 117 5.50 17.09 -0.94
N LEU A 118 5.61 16.13 -1.83
CA LEU A 118 4.52 15.20 -2.15
C LEU A 118 4.30 14.21 -1.02
N GLU A 119 5.38 13.64 -0.47
CA GLU A 119 5.31 12.75 0.70
C GLU A 119 4.63 13.46 1.88
N SER A 120 5.05 14.70 2.18
CA SER A 120 4.44 15.49 3.25
C SER A 120 2.96 15.78 2.97
N ARG A 121 2.58 16.05 1.72
CA ARG A 121 1.17 16.27 1.34
C ARG A 121 0.33 15.00 1.52
N LEU A 122 0.85 13.84 1.10
CA LEU A 122 0.17 12.55 1.27
C LEU A 122 -0.05 12.22 2.75
N ASN A 123 0.99 12.37 3.57
CA ASN A 123 0.91 12.12 5.01
C ASN A 123 -0.06 13.11 5.69
N GLN A 124 -0.03 14.39 5.31
CA GLN A 124 -0.97 15.38 5.85
C GLN A 124 -2.43 15.00 5.52
N LEU A 125 -2.73 14.65 4.27
CA LEU A 125 -4.07 14.20 3.89
C LEU A 125 -4.47 12.89 4.60
N ALA A 126 -3.49 12.06 4.94
CA ALA A 126 -3.69 10.86 5.74
C ALA A 126 -3.81 11.15 7.24
N GLU A 127 -3.59 12.36 7.73
CA GLU A 127 -3.82 12.72 9.14
C GLU A 127 -5.05 13.61 9.31
N GLU A 128 -5.43 14.33 8.26
CA GLU A 128 -6.64 15.17 8.26
C GLU A 128 -7.90 14.29 8.40
N ASP A 129 -8.64 14.48 9.48
CA ASP A 129 -10.02 14.01 9.59
C ASP A 129 -10.89 14.92 8.72
N ASN A 130 -11.04 14.55 7.44
CA ASN A 130 -11.96 15.25 6.56
C ASN A 130 -13.38 14.74 6.81
N ASP A 131 -14.01 15.26 7.86
CA ASP A 131 -15.46 15.18 8.06
C ASP A 131 -16.10 16.03 6.95
N TRP A 132 -16.50 15.38 5.86
CA TRP A 132 -17.18 16.05 4.76
C TRP A 132 -18.59 16.47 5.23
N ALA A 133 -18.68 17.64 5.85
CA ALA A 133 -19.83 18.50 5.69
C ALA A 133 -19.44 19.55 4.65
N GLU A 134 -20.25 19.72 3.61
CA GLU A 134 -20.13 20.76 2.56
C GLU A 134 -19.31 20.43 1.29
N ASP A 135 -19.83 19.52 0.47
CA ASP A 135 -20.02 19.85 -0.96
C ASP A 135 -21.28 19.15 -1.51
N SER A 136 -22.44 19.55 -0.97
CA SER A 136 -23.70 19.45 -1.71
C SER A 136 -23.80 20.67 -2.61
N LYS A 137 -23.12 20.65 -3.75
CA LYS A 137 -23.57 21.42 -4.91
C LYS A 137 -24.56 20.57 -5.69
N SER A 138 -25.81 21.02 -5.59
CA SER A 138 -26.97 20.69 -6.40
C SER A 138 -26.64 20.16 -7.79
N ASP A 139 -26.97 18.90 -8.00
CA ASP A 139 -27.73 18.50 -9.18
C ASP A 139 -28.99 17.80 -8.69
N GLU A 140 -30.10 18.55 -8.74
CA GLU A 140 -31.43 18.05 -8.44
C GLU A 140 -31.92 17.18 -9.61
N PRO A 141 -32.66 16.08 -9.35
CA PRO A 141 -32.96 15.07 -10.35
C PRO A 141 -34.13 15.49 -11.24
N ALA A 142 -33.95 15.38 -12.56
CA ALA A 142 -35.06 15.46 -13.50
C ALA A 142 -35.93 14.20 -13.41
N GLU A 143 -37.01 14.31 -12.66
CA GLU A 143 -38.13 13.39 -12.61
C GLU A 143 -38.88 13.44 -13.96
N ALA A 144 -38.91 12.32 -14.70
CA ALA A 144 -39.87 12.09 -15.78
C ALA A 144 -40.45 10.67 -15.66
N LYS A 145 -41.70 10.65 -15.19
CA LYS A 145 -42.56 9.47 -15.07
C LYS A 145 -43.33 9.25 -16.38
N ALA A 146 -43.39 8.01 -16.88
CA ALA A 146 -44.63 7.24 -17.16
C ALA A 146 -44.47 6.12 -18.22
N GLU A 147 -44.84 4.90 -17.79
CA GLU A 147 -45.60 3.80 -18.44
C GLU A 147 -45.37 3.44 -19.94
N GLY A 148 -45.32 2.17 -20.37
CA GLY A 148 -45.63 0.90 -19.72
C GLY A 148 -45.69 -0.27 -20.73
N SER A 149 -46.24 -1.40 -20.26
CA SER A 149 -46.74 -2.57 -21.00
C SER A 149 -45.79 -3.75 -21.27
N GLY A 150 -46.05 -4.87 -20.55
CA GLY A 150 -46.40 -6.10 -21.27
C GLY A 150 -45.75 -7.43 -20.84
N SER A 151 -46.58 -8.26 -20.18
CA SER A 151 -46.60 -9.74 -20.23
C SER A 151 -45.80 -10.56 -19.20
N ALA A 152 -46.58 -11.27 -18.38
CA ALA A 152 -46.25 -12.50 -17.64
C ALA A 152 -45.87 -13.65 -18.62
N ILE A 153 -45.32 -14.83 -18.27
CA ILE A 153 -45.48 -15.84 -17.18
C ILE A 153 -44.25 -16.83 -17.31
N PRO A 154 -44.05 -17.97 -16.58
CA PRO A 154 -43.98 -18.31 -15.14
C PRO A 154 -42.58 -18.80 -14.65
N LEU A 155 -42.50 -19.01 -13.32
CA LEU A 155 -41.48 -19.71 -12.53
C LEU A 155 -41.15 -21.16 -12.99
N PRO A 156 -39.93 -21.65 -12.74
CA PRO A 156 -39.70 -23.07 -12.48
C PRO A 156 -39.38 -23.38 -11.01
N ALA A 157 -39.78 -24.59 -10.64
CA ALA A 157 -39.83 -25.19 -9.32
C ALA A 157 -38.48 -25.29 -8.59
N VAL A 158 -38.58 -25.22 -7.27
CA VAL A 158 -37.56 -25.65 -6.31
C VAL A 158 -37.42 -27.18 -6.33
N VAL A 159 -36.19 -27.66 -6.31
CA VAL A 159 -35.85 -29.04 -5.90
C VAL A 159 -34.80 -28.96 -4.79
N PRO A 160 -34.96 -29.68 -3.66
CA PRO A 160 -33.98 -29.67 -2.59
C PRO A 160 -32.97 -30.82 -2.71
N GLY A 161 -31.71 -30.52 -2.37
CA GLY A 161 -30.73 -31.48 -1.88
C GLY A 161 -29.72 -31.99 -2.89
N VAL A 162 -28.42 -31.70 -2.65
CA VAL A 162 -27.42 -32.65 -2.14
C VAL A 162 -26.13 -31.87 -1.82
N GLN A 163 -25.52 -32.26 -0.71
CA GLN A 163 -24.31 -31.71 -0.12
C GLN A 163 -23.07 -32.04 -0.95
N GLU A 164 -22.16 -31.07 -1.11
CA GLU A 164 -20.73 -31.37 -1.23
C GLU A 164 -19.92 -30.15 -0.75
N ALA A 165 -19.68 -30.08 0.57
CA ALA A 165 -18.66 -29.20 1.12
C ALA A 165 -17.34 -29.97 1.08
N VAL A 166 -16.47 -29.57 0.15
CA VAL A 166 -15.07 -29.98 0.12
C VAL A 166 -14.37 -29.31 1.29
N GLU A 167 -14.09 -30.09 2.32
CA GLU A 167 -13.31 -29.72 3.49
C GLU A 167 -11.83 -29.61 3.10
N MET A 168 -11.27 -28.40 3.15
CA MET A 168 -9.83 -28.16 3.12
C MET A 168 -9.36 -27.83 4.55
N PRO A 169 -8.30 -28.48 5.04
CA PRO A 169 -7.96 -28.48 6.46
C PRO A 169 -7.40 -27.13 6.92
N GLN A 170 -7.97 -26.63 8.03
CA GLN A 170 -7.35 -25.59 8.86
C GLN A 170 -6.02 -26.13 9.39
N THR A 171 -4.91 -25.47 9.04
CA THR A 171 -3.65 -25.68 9.74
C THR A 171 -3.77 -25.04 11.11
N ALA A 172 -3.80 -25.91 12.11
CA ALA A 172 -3.93 -25.61 13.51
C ALA A 172 -2.78 -24.72 14.02
N LEU A 173 -3.17 -23.64 14.70
CA LEU A 173 -2.40 -23.10 15.83
C LEU A 173 -2.23 -24.20 16.88
N ALA A 174 -1.00 -24.48 17.28
CA ALA A 174 -0.71 -25.17 18.53
C ALA A 174 0.27 -24.34 19.39
N PRO A 175 0.16 -24.41 20.73
CA PRO A 175 0.71 -23.41 21.63
C PRO A 175 1.86 -23.92 22.53
N LYS A 176 2.47 -22.96 23.24
CA LYS A 176 3.25 -23.03 24.49
C LYS A 176 4.74 -23.39 24.40
N ALA A 177 5.58 -22.46 24.85
CA ALA A 177 6.68 -22.77 25.76
C ALA A 177 6.99 -21.58 26.68
N ASN A 178 7.09 -21.88 27.97
CA ASN A 178 7.37 -20.99 29.09
C ASN A 178 8.63 -20.13 28.90
N ARG A 179 8.52 -18.83 29.20
CA ARG A 179 9.66 -18.00 29.60
C ARG A 179 9.77 -18.07 31.13
N ALA A 180 10.49 -19.07 31.61
CA ALA A 180 10.99 -19.12 32.99
C ALA A 180 12.34 -18.39 33.07
N GLU A 181 12.52 -17.68 34.19
CA GLU A 181 13.70 -16.92 34.57
C GLU A 181 15.03 -17.67 34.41
N VAL A 182 16.05 -16.95 33.94
CA VAL A 182 17.43 -17.15 34.38
C VAL A 182 17.98 -15.79 34.79
N LYS A 183 17.97 -15.54 36.11
CA LYS A 183 18.89 -14.63 36.78
C LYS A 183 20.09 -15.48 37.17
N GLU A 184 21.28 -15.15 36.66
CA GLU A 184 22.57 -15.34 37.36
C GLU A 184 23.64 -14.57 36.56
N THR A 185 24.01 -13.39 37.08
CA THR A 185 25.31 -13.11 37.71
C THR A 185 26.48 -13.19 36.73
N PHE A 186 26.87 -12.03 36.19
CA PHE A 186 28.21 -11.85 35.66
C PHE A 186 28.99 -10.89 36.56
N ASP A 187 30.16 -11.38 36.94
CA ASP A 187 31.04 -10.97 38.01
C ASP A 187 31.71 -9.62 37.72
N LYS A 188 31.99 -8.86 38.78
CA LYS A 188 32.74 -7.60 38.72
C LYS A 188 34.21 -7.85 38.34
N GLU A 189 34.75 -6.94 37.50
CA GLU A 189 36.12 -6.38 37.38
C GLU A 189 37.30 -6.97 38.19
N PRO A 190 38.59 -6.71 37.83
CA PRO A 190 39.11 -5.63 36.96
C PRO A 190 40.23 -6.04 35.99
N ARG A 191 40.53 -5.22 34.97
CA ARG A 191 41.92 -5.08 34.45
C ARG A 191 42.20 -3.66 33.96
N GLU A 192 43.01 -2.97 34.76
CA GLU A 192 43.85 -1.86 34.35
C GLU A 192 44.81 -2.33 33.25
N GLU A 193 44.88 -1.60 32.15
CA GLU A 193 46.06 -1.59 31.28
C GLU A 193 46.35 -0.12 30.95
N GLN A 194 47.25 0.46 31.73
CA GLN A 194 47.79 1.79 31.50
C GLN A 194 48.80 1.72 30.35
N GLU A 195 48.73 2.73 29.49
CA GLU A 195 49.57 2.96 28.32
C GLU A 195 51.06 2.81 28.61
N GLU A 196 51.69 2.00 27.76
CA GLU A 196 53.13 1.85 27.62
C GLU A 196 53.72 3.13 26.98
N ALA A 197 54.25 4.02 27.81
CA ALA A 197 55.05 5.15 27.34
C ALA A 197 56.41 4.65 26.83
N THR A 198 56.61 4.74 25.52
CA THR A 198 57.88 4.52 24.83
C THR A 198 58.90 5.62 25.20
N PRO A 199 60.21 5.29 25.39
CA PRO A 199 61.23 6.31 25.63
C PRO A 199 61.74 6.88 24.30
N VAL A 200 61.62 8.20 24.14
CA VAL A 200 62.31 8.95 23.07
C VAL A 200 63.76 9.22 23.49
N SER A 201 64.67 8.81 22.62
CA SER A 201 66.12 9.00 22.67
C SER A 201 66.56 10.45 22.90
N ARG A 202 67.56 10.66 23.78
CA ARG A 202 68.66 11.60 23.56
C ARG A 202 69.90 11.25 24.38
#